data_AF-A0A9P6E3K7-F1
#
_entry.id   AF-A0A9P6E3K7-F1
#
_cell.length_a   1.000
_cell.length_b   1.000
_cell.length_c   1.000
_cell.angle_alpha   90.00
_cell.angle_beta   90.00
_cell.angle_gamma   90.00
#
_symmetry.space_group_name_H-M   'P 1'
#
loop_
_entity.id
_entity.type
_entity.pdbx_description
1 polymer ?
#
loop_
_entity_poly.entity_id
_entity_poly.type
_entity_poly.pdbx_seq_one_letter_code
_entity_poly.pdbx_strand_id
1 'polypeptide(L)'
;TDDILARSNHHSCHFTVTDKSGVPIQKGCLNQDGNCKARFARETFEETMVDPLTGALRMKKGEPWMNTFTRPVSYWMHCNTDSSSLLSGTAVKAVIKYTTKYITKAGLTTYSIFDSVKQVLSKNSELLGGTTDCKQAAK
;
A
#
# COMPACT_ATOMS: atom_id res chain seq x y z
N THR A 1 -13.74 3.24 -25.31
CA THR A 1 -13.15 2.51 -24.18
C THR A 1 -12.80 3.51 -23.10
N ASP A 2 -13.08 3.22 -21.83
CA ASP A 2 -12.91 4.19 -20.73
C ASP A 2 -11.43 4.31 -20.32
N ASP A 3 -10.79 5.44 -20.62
CA ASP A 3 -9.35 5.68 -20.37
C ASP A 3 -9.00 5.61 -18.87
N ILE A 4 -9.91 6.07 -18.01
CA ILE A 4 -9.72 6.04 -16.56
C ILE A 4 -9.60 4.59 -16.08
N LEU A 5 -10.48 3.71 -16.58
CA LEU A 5 -10.45 2.29 -16.24
C LEU A 5 -9.14 1.62 -16.70
N ALA A 6 -8.69 1.94 -17.92
CA ALA A 6 -7.47 1.36 -18.50
C ALA A 6 -6.21 1.72 -17.69
N ARG A 7 -6.11 2.98 -17.25
CA ARG A 7 -4.94 3.47 -16.53
C ARG A 7 -4.92 3.05 -15.05
N SER A 8 -6.08 2.92 -14.41
CA SER A 8 -6.15 2.56 -12.99
C SER A 8 -5.81 1.10 -12.70
N ASN A 9 -5.87 0.19 -13.67
CA ASN A 9 -5.67 -1.25 -13.47
C ASN A 9 -4.52 -1.84 -14.32
N HIS A 10 -3.46 -1.07 -14.55
CA HIS A 10 -2.28 -1.54 -15.24
C HIS A 10 -1.16 -1.89 -14.25
N HIS A 11 -0.64 -3.12 -14.33
CA HIS A 11 0.59 -3.51 -13.66
C HIS A 11 1.39 -4.46 -14.53
N SER A 12 2.72 -4.35 -14.47
CA SER A 12 3.61 -5.33 -15.10
C SER A 12 3.78 -6.52 -14.15
N CYS A 13 3.36 -7.71 -14.58
CA CYS A 13 3.47 -8.92 -13.77
C CYS A 13 4.91 -9.42 -13.63
N HIS A 14 5.79 -9.02 -14.55
CA HIS A 14 7.14 -9.54 -14.65
C HIS A 14 8.17 -8.45 -14.38
N PHE A 15 8.94 -8.63 -13.29
CA PHE A 15 10.14 -7.84 -13.01
C PHE A 15 11.22 -8.76 -12.44
N THR A 16 12.37 -8.78 -13.10
CA THR A 16 13.52 -9.58 -12.66
C THR A 16 14.47 -8.65 -11.91
N VAL A 17 14.79 -9.00 -10.67
CA VAL A 17 15.78 -8.27 -9.85
C VAL A 17 16.96 -9.19 -9.60
N THR A 18 18.16 -8.71 -9.88
CA THR A 18 19.39 -9.38 -9.49
C THR A 18 19.62 -9.22 -7.98
N ASP A 19 19.83 -10.33 -7.29
CA ASP A 19 20.27 -10.31 -5.90
C ASP A 19 21.72 -9.83 -5.79
N LYS A 20 22.18 -9.50 -4.58
CA LYS A 20 23.58 -9.14 -4.29
C LYS A 20 24.58 -10.23 -4.71
N SER A 21 24.11 -11.46 -4.84
CA SER A 21 24.86 -12.64 -5.31
C SER A 21 24.85 -12.82 -6.83
N GLY A 22 24.23 -11.92 -7.60
CA GLY A 22 24.16 -11.98 -9.06
C GLY A 22 23.09 -12.94 -9.63
N VAL A 23 22.29 -13.57 -8.77
CA VAL A 23 21.22 -14.50 -9.19
C VAL A 23 19.96 -13.71 -9.55
N PRO A 24 19.32 -13.96 -10.71
CA PRO A 24 18.06 -13.34 -11.07
C PRO A 24 16.93 -13.91 -10.22
N ILE A 25 16.29 -13.05 -9.44
CA ILE A 25 15.08 -13.35 -8.67
C ILE A 25 13.89 -12.74 -9.39
N GLN A 26 12.90 -13.56 -9.71
CA GLN A 26 11.57 -13.10 -10.12
C GLN A 26 10.90 -12.41 -8.91
N LYS A 27 10.82 -11.07 -8.95
CA LYS A 27 10.05 -10.30 -7.97
C LYS A 27 8.81 -9.75 -8.67
N GLY A 28 7.63 -10.16 -8.25
CA GLY A 28 6.40 -9.73 -8.88
C GLY A 28 5.15 -10.38 -8.30
N CYS A 29 4.02 -10.19 -8.98
CA CYS A 29 2.75 -10.78 -8.57
C CYS A 29 2.62 -12.25 -8.99
N LEU A 30 3.53 -12.82 -9.76
CA LEU A 30 3.39 -14.16 -10.32
C LEU A 30 3.61 -15.27 -9.27
N ASN A 31 2.72 -16.27 -9.29
CA ASN A 31 2.86 -17.54 -8.59
C ASN A 31 3.90 -18.43 -9.28
N GLN A 32 4.29 -19.51 -8.58
CA GLN A 32 5.07 -20.60 -9.18
C GLN A 32 4.37 -21.20 -10.41
N ASP A 33 3.03 -21.20 -10.41
CA ASP A 33 2.21 -21.67 -11.54
C ASP A 33 2.06 -20.64 -12.67
N GLY A 34 2.73 -19.48 -12.61
CA GLY A 34 2.62 -18.42 -13.61
C GLY A 34 1.34 -17.56 -13.52
N ASN A 35 0.49 -17.80 -12.51
CA ASN A 35 -0.72 -17.00 -12.27
C ASN A 35 -0.40 -15.72 -11.48
N CYS A 36 -0.90 -14.56 -11.91
CA CYS A 36 -0.68 -13.31 -11.17
C CYS A 36 -1.64 -13.20 -9.96
N LYS A 37 -1.07 -13.17 -8.75
CA LYS A 37 -1.76 -12.94 -7.47
C LYS A 37 -2.54 -11.63 -7.40
N ALA A 38 -2.12 -10.61 -8.15
CA ALA A 38 -2.81 -9.31 -8.17
C ALA A 38 -4.11 -9.36 -8.98
N ARG A 39 -4.31 -10.40 -9.81
CA ARG A 39 -5.58 -10.65 -10.51
C ARG A 39 -6.52 -11.40 -9.58
N PHE A 40 -7.28 -10.63 -8.80
CA PHE A 40 -8.28 -11.16 -7.87
C PHE A 40 -9.67 -10.65 -8.29
N ALA A 41 -10.39 -11.45 -9.07
CA ALA A 41 -11.72 -11.10 -9.57
C ALA A 41 -12.68 -10.89 -8.41
N ARG A 42 -13.43 -9.78 -8.43
CA ARG A 42 -14.58 -9.59 -7.53
C ARG A 42 -15.87 -9.63 -8.30
N GLU A 43 -16.94 -9.83 -7.55
CA GLU A 43 -18.32 -9.69 -8.00
C GLU A 43 -18.55 -8.37 -8.75
N THR A 44 -19.42 -8.45 -9.76
CA THR A 44 -19.83 -7.34 -10.63
C THR A 44 -21.32 -7.11 -10.46
N PHE A 45 -21.74 -5.85 -10.53
CA PHE A 45 -23.13 -5.43 -10.37
C PHE A 45 -23.50 -4.52 -11.54
N GLU A 46 -24.57 -4.85 -12.27
CA GLU A 46 -25.01 -4.04 -13.42
C GLU A 46 -25.54 -2.66 -13.01
N GLU A 47 -26.07 -2.55 -11.80
CA GLU A 47 -26.68 -1.33 -11.27
C GLU A 47 -26.29 -1.10 -9.81
N THR A 48 -26.33 0.17 -9.40
CA THR A 48 -26.11 0.54 -8.01
C THR A 48 -27.37 0.22 -7.22
N MET A 49 -27.26 -0.64 -6.22
CA MET A 49 -28.38 -1.07 -5.38
C MET A 49 -28.02 -1.06 -3.90
N VAL A 50 -29.02 -0.93 -3.06
CA VAL A 50 -28.88 -1.19 -1.63
C VAL A 50 -29.21 -2.65 -1.38
N ASP A 51 -28.27 -3.39 -0.81
CA ASP A 51 -28.47 -4.78 -0.42
C ASP A 51 -29.57 -4.83 0.67
N PRO A 52 -30.69 -5.52 0.42
CA PRO A 52 -31.84 -5.53 1.32
C PRO A 52 -31.56 -6.24 2.66
N LEU A 53 -30.58 -7.14 2.71
CA LEU A 53 -30.25 -7.89 3.92
C LEU A 53 -29.26 -7.13 4.81
N THR A 54 -28.24 -6.54 4.19
CA THR A 54 -27.13 -5.89 4.92
C THR A 54 -27.28 -4.38 5.00
N GLY A 55 -28.16 -3.79 4.19
CA GLY A 55 -28.25 -2.35 3.98
C GLY A 55 -27.06 -1.77 3.21
N ALA A 56 -26.07 -2.58 2.81
CA ALA A 56 -24.85 -2.12 2.14
C ALA A 56 -25.15 -1.52 0.76
N LEU A 57 -24.55 -0.36 0.45
CA LEU A 57 -24.62 0.21 -0.88
C LEU A 57 -23.64 -0.54 -1.79
N ARG A 58 -24.18 -1.31 -2.73
CA ARG A 58 -23.44 -1.97 -3.80
C ARG A 58 -23.44 -1.05 -5.01
N MET A 59 -22.26 -0.57 -5.40
CA MET A 59 -22.13 0.32 -6.55
C MET A 59 -22.08 -0.50 -7.85
N LYS A 60 -22.64 0.07 -8.92
CA LYS A 60 -22.48 -0.46 -10.27
C LYS A 60 -21.00 -0.71 -10.58
N LYS A 61 -20.70 -1.91 -11.04
CA LYS A 61 -19.36 -2.38 -11.37
C LYS A 61 -19.43 -3.42 -12.49
N GLY A 62 -18.94 -3.07 -13.68
CA GLY A 62 -18.88 -3.98 -14.83
C GLY A 62 -17.58 -4.78 -14.99
N GLU A 63 -16.49 -4.35 -14.34
CA GLU A 63 -15.16 -4.93 -14.56
C GLU A 63 -14.72 -5.79 -13.37
N PRO A 64 -14.59 -7.13 -13.48
CA PRO A 64 -14.30 -8.00 -12.34
C PRO A 64 -12.92 -7.76 -11.73
N TRP A 65 -11.95 -7.33 -12.56
CA TRP A 65 -10.56 -7.08 -12.16
C TRP A 65 -10.33 -5.70 -11.55
N MET A 66 -11.35 -4.84 -11.53
CA MET A 66 -11.30 -3.54 -10.87
C MET A 66 -11.99 -3.61 -9.51
N ASN A 67 -11.60 -2.74 -8.59
CA ASN A 67 -12.33 -2.62 -7.33
C ASN A 67 -13.58 -1.74 -7.49
N THR A 68 -14.34 -1.55 -6.41
CA THR A 68 -15.53 -0.71 -6.42
C THR A 68 -15.21 0.69 -6.96
N PHE A 69 -15.75 0.98 -8.13
CA PHE A 69 -15.32 2.10 -8.97
C PHE A 69 -16.25 3.30 -8.81
N THR A 70 -15.66 4.49 -8.65
CA THR A 70 -16.38 5.77 -8.72
C THR A 70 -15.54 6.70 -9.59
N ARG A 71 -16.05 7.08 -10.77
CA ARG A 71 -15.31 7.88 -11.78
C ARG A 71 -14.60 9.10 -11.18
N PRO A 72 -15.24 9.95 -10.35
CA PRO A 72 -14.56 11.06 -9.70
C PRO A 72 -13.37 10.64 -8.85
N VAL A 73 -13.55 9.62 -7.98
CA VAL A 73 -12.50 9.19 -7.04
C VAL A 73 -11.30 8.60 -7.79
N SER A 74 -11.55 7.75 -8.79
CA SER A 74 -10.48 7.17 -9.61
C SER A 74 -9.76 8.22 -10.46
N TYR A 75 -10.48 9.26 -10.91
CA TYR A 75 -9.87 10.40 -11.59
C TYR A 75 -8.93 11.17 -10.66
N TRP A 76 -9.34 11.49 -9.44
CA TRP A 76 -8.51 12.23 -8.48
C TRP A 76 -7.32 11.41 -7.97
N MET A 77 -7.54 10.14 -7.66
CA MET A 77 -6.54 9.29 -7.01
C MET A 77 -5.61 8.60 -8.01
N HIS A 78 -5.98 8.57 -9.30
CA HIS A 78 -5.25 7.89 -10.38
C HIS A 78 -4.89 6.42 -10.07
N CYS A 79 -5.68 5.74 -9.24
CA CYS A 79 -5.41 4.38 -8.79
C CYS A 79 -6.70 3.55 -8.57
N ASN A 80 -6.54 2.23 -8.49
CA ASN A 80 -7.63 1.28 -8.22
C ASN A 80 -8.02 1.31 -6.73
N THR A 81 -8.87 2.27 -6.35
CA THR A 81 -9.31 2.48 -4.96
C THR A 81 -10.41 1.49 -4.55
N ASP A 82 -10.34 0.95 -3.33
CA ASP A 82 -11.45 0.23 -2.69
C ASP A 82 -12.36 1.21 -1.96
N SER A 83 -13.61 1.35 -2.40
CA SER A 83 -14.63 2.11 -1.67
C SER A 83 -15.77 1.19 -1.28
N SER A 84 -16.11 1.20 0.00
CA SER A 84 -17.21 0.39 0.54
C SER A 84 -18.05 1.26 1.46
N SER A 85 -19.36 1.11 1.36
CA SER A 85 -20.31 1.85 2.19
C SER A 85 -20.50 1.14 3.53
N LEU A 86 -20.18 1.84 4.61
CA LEU A 86 -20.41 1.39 5.98
C LEU A 86 -21.62 2.16 6.54
N LEU A 87 -22.85 1.69 6.27
CA LEU A 87 -24.08 2.40 6.65
C LEU A 87 -24.42 2.36 8.14
N SER A 88 -23.45 2.07 9.01
CA SER A 88 -23.62 2.13 10.45
C SER A 88 -22.49 2.93 11.08
N GLY A 89 -22.85 3.96 11.86
CA GLY A 89 -21.88 4.72 12.65
C GLY A 89 -21.07 3.82 13.60
N THR A 90 -21.65 2.69 14.04
CA THR A 90 -20.93 1.67 14.84
C THR A 90 -19.88 0.94 14.02
N ALA A 91 -20.19 0.57 12.77
CA ALA A 91 -19.24 -0.07 11.86
C ALA A 91 -18.07 0.87 11.53
N VAL A 92 -18.35 2.14 11.23
CA VAL A 92 -17.31 3.16 10.99
C VAL A 92 -16.45 3.36 12.24
N LYS A 93 -17.05 3.52 13.42
CA LYS A 93 -16.31 3.64 14.70
C LYS A 93 -15.43 2.42 14.96
N ALA A 94 -15.92 1.22 14.67
CA ALA A 94 -15.16 -0.01 14.82
C ALA A 94 -13.94 -0.06 13.90
N VAL A 95 -14.11 0.29 12.62
CA VAL A 95 -13.00 0.35 11.63
C VAL A 95 -11.98 1.40 12.02
N ILE A 96 -12.40 2.62 12.36
CA ILE A 96 -11.50 3.69 12.81
C ILE A 96 -10.73 3.24 14.05
N LYS A 97 -11.43 2.73 15.07
CA LYS A 97 -10.78 2.24 16.30
C LYS A 97 -9.75 1.14 16.01
N TYR A 98 -10.08 0.20 15.13
CA TYR A 98 -9.17 -0.87 14.73
C TYR A 98 -7.93 -0.32 14.02
N THR A 99 -8.12 0.51 13.00
CA THR A 99 -7.04 1.12 12.21
C THR A 99 -6.17 2.02 13.09
N THR A 100 -6.76 2.88 13.92
CA THR A 100 -6.01 3.70 14.88
C THR A 100 -5.21 2.80 15.81
N LYS A 101 -5.81 1.78 16.43
CA LYS A 101 -5.08 0.84 17.31
C LYS A 101 -3.93 0.15 16.59
N TYR A 102 -4.04 -0.10 15.29
CA TYR A 102 -3.00 -0.74 14.48
C TYR A 102 -1.88 0.22 14.07
N ILE A 103 -2.22 1.44 13.64
CA ILE A 103 -1.26 2.48 13.24
C ILE A 103 -0.55 3.06 14.46
N THR A 104 -1.29 3.33 15.55
CA THR A 104 -0.74 3.84 16.81
C THR A 104 -0.17 2.75 17.69
N LYS A 105 -0.14 1.48 17.23
CA LYS A 105 0.59 0.42 17.91
C LYS A 105 2.05 0.86 17.93
N ALA A 106 2.51 1.38 19.08
CA ALA A 106 3.76 2.11 19.27
C ALA A 106 4.86 1.65 18.29
N GLY A 107 4.93 2.36 17.17
CA GLY A 107 5.80 2.01 16.06
C GLY A 107 7.19 2.50 16.40
N LEU A 108 8.11 1.56 16.63
CA LEU A 108 9.52 1.79 16.97
C LEU A 108 9.73 2.60 18.26
N THR A 109 10.56 2.09 19.15
CA THR A 109 10.97 2.89 20.32
C THR A 109 11.67 4.14 19.81
N THR A 110 11.45 5.29 20.44
CA THR A 110 12.14 6.54 20.11
C THR A 110 13.66 6.35 20.00
N TYR A 111 14.21 5.44 20.81
CA TYR A 111 15.59 4.97 20.75
C TYR A 111 16.01 4.45 19.36
N SER A 112 15.23 3.56 18.76
CA SER A 112 15.53 2.97 17.43
C SER A 112 15.51 4.00 16.29
N ILE A 113 14.69 5.03 16.42
CA ILE A 113 14.67 6.17 15.48
C ILE A 113 15.96 6.97 15.62
N PHE A 114 16.33 7.34 16.85
CA PHE A 114 17.57 8.08 17.10
C PHE A 114 18.83 7.28 16.77
N ASP A 115 18.83 5.97 16.98
CA ASP A 115 19.94 5.10 16.63
C ASP A 115 20.14 5.01 15.11
N SER A 116 19.05 4.91 14.35
CA SER A 116 19.10 4.96 12.88
C SER A 116 19.67 6.29 12.37
N VAL A 117 19.23 7.41 12.95
CA VAL A 117 19.75 8.75 12.64
C VAL A 117 21.23 8.86 12.97
N LYS A 118 21.65 8.39 14.16
CA LYS A 118 23.04 8.35 14.58
C LYS A 118 23.90 7.52 13.63
N GLN A 119 23.39 6.36 13.18
CA GLN A 119 24.12 5.47 12.29
C GLN A 119 24.34 6.08 10.90
N VAL A 120 23.34 6.79 10.37
CA VAL A 120 23.46 7.54 9.11
C VAL A 120 24.44 8.71 9.24
N LEU A 121 24.34 9.49 10.32
CA LEU A 121 25.26 10.60 10.59
C LEU A 121 26.71 10.13 10.77
N SER A 122 26.91 9.02 11.49
CA SER A 122 28.25 8.45 11.73
C SER A 122 28.87 7.87 10.46
N LYS A 123 28.07 7.41 9.49
CA LYS A 123 28.56 6.90 8.20
C LYS A 123 28.90 8.02 7.22
N ASN A 124 28.20 9.15 7.32
CA ASN A 124 28.41 10.32 6.45
C ASN A 124 29.25 11.42 7.11
N SER A 125 29.92 11.13 8.23
CA SER A 125 30.73 12.11 8.98
C SER A 125 31.88 12.69 8.14
N GLU A 126 32.40 11.92 7.19
CA GLU A 126 33.42 12.35 6.23
C GLU A 126 32.87 13.35 5.20
N LEU A 127 31.60 13.23 4.79
CA LEU A 127 30.92 14.14 3.84
C LEU A 127 30.43 15.43 4.50
N LEU A 128 30.14 15.39 5.80
CA LEU A 128 29.66 16.55 6.58
C LEU A 128 30.80 17.41 7.15
N GLY A 129 32.04 17.17 6.73
CA GLY A 129 33.19 18.00 7.10
C GLY A 129 33.67 17.83 8.55
N GLY A 130 33.32 16.72 9.20
CA GLY A 130 33.80 16.43 10.55
C GLY A 130 35.20 15.86 10.52
N THR A 131 36.21 16.69 10.73
CA THR A 131 37.53 16.21 11.15
C THR A 131 37.36 15.37 12.42
N THR A 132 37.75 14.10 12.36
CA THR A 132 37.76 13.20 13.52
C THR A 132 38.93 13.53 14.45
N ASP A 133 38.89 14.70 15.08
CA ASP A 133 39.76 15.05 16.21
C ASP A 133 38.90 15.33 17.45
N CYS A 134 38.17 14.30 17.90
CA CYS A 134 37.60 14.25 19.25
C CYS A 134 37.14 12.82 19.58
N LYS A 135 38.07 11.85 19.53
CA LYS A 135 37.88 10.53 20.18
C LYS A 135 39.04 10.16 21.11
N GLN A 136 39.79 11.15 21.58
CA GLN A 136 40.85 10.95 22.57
C GLN A 136 40.83 12.08 23.59
N ALA A 137 39.89 12.00 24.53
CA ALA A 137 40.02 12.47 25.91
C ALA A 137 38.67 12.42 26.63
N ALA A 138 38.35 11.27 27.23
CA ALA A 138 37.72 11.15 28.56
C ALA A 138 37.35 9.67 28.80
N LYS A 139 38.07 9.09 29.77
CA LYS A 139 37.92 7.80 30.47
C LYS A 139 36.77 6.87 30.09
#